data_AF-C7JBR0-F1
#
_entry.id   AF-C7JBR0-F1
#
_cell.length_a   1.000
_cell.length_b   1.000
_cell.length_c   1.000
_cell.angle_alpha   90.00
_cell.angle_beta   90.00
_cell.angle_gamma   90.00
#
_symmetry.space_group_name_H-M   'P 1'
#
loop_
_entity.id
_entity.type
_entity.pdbx_description
1 polymer ?
#
loop_
_entity_poly.entity_id
_entity_poly.type
_entity_poly.pdbx_seq_one_letter_code
_entity_poly.pdbx_strand_id
1 'polypeptide(L)'
;MNKAYLSLERHFARLSSLNDAIGILCWDKEVIMPSGAAERRAENLAMLEGMRHEILTAPAVAELLEQAEPGDDIWRRANLEEMRRLHAHATALPGELVEASTQATARCEMVWRTARENGDFAAILPTLSEVLRLTREVAVATGEKLGLSPYDALLDTFDPGTRQTDIDPVFTQLAAGLPELIGTVLEKQNSLPAATPLPGPFSVPRQEALGRQLMQQLGFDVTRGRLDVSTHPFCGGATHDVRLTTRYDETDFIPAMMGVLHETGHALYDMGLPETWLSQPVGQAGGMTLHESQSLLMEMQVCRSNAFAGWLAPKLQAAFDVPAGTAGWDAQNIHRLLTHVQPGFIRVDADEVTYPAHILVRYELEKALISGDLPLADLPAAFNERIHALLGLHVPDDGRGCLQDIHWPEGLFGYFPCYTLGALTAAQLREAACKQVPQIMPAIANGDFTPLLGWLRENVHGRARSASMPQIVQDATGRKLDASAYLAHIHRRYVERAEDA
;
A
#
# COMPACT_ATOMS: atom_id res chain seq x y z
N MET A 1 12.34 -31.44 13.75
CA MET A 1 11.25 -30.66 14.36
C MET A 1 11.00 -31.18 15.76
N ASN A 2 11.00 -30.32 16.78
CA ASN A 2 10.84 -30.73 18.16
C ASN A 2 9.52 -30.22 18.80
N LYS A 3 9.28 -30.59 20.06
CA LYS A 3 8.06 -30.24 20.81
C LYS A 3 7.90 -28.74 21.05
N ALA A 4 9.01 -28.00 21.17
CA ALA A 4 8.99 -26.56 21.39
C ALA A 4 8.44 -25.83 20.15
N TYR A 5 8.95 -26.16 18.96
CA TYR A 5 8.43 -25.62 17.69
C TYR A 5 6.93 -25.91 17.49
N LEU A 6 6.49 -27.15 17.72
CA LEU A 6 5.06 -27.51 17.65
C LEU A 6 4.17 -26.75 18.66
N SER A 7 4.76 -26.30 19.77
CA SER A 7 4.04 -25.49 20.76
C SER A 7 3.95 -24.03 20.33
N LEU A 8 5.00 -23.49 19.69
CA LEU A 8 4.94 -22.18 19.03
C LEU A 8 3.92 -22.15 17.91
N GLU A 9 3.86 -23.17 17.04
CA GLU A 9 2.86 -23.19 15.96
C GLU A 9 1.42 -23.09 16.50
N ARG A 10 1.12 -23.82 17.58
CA ARG A 10 -0.18 -23.73 18.26
C ARG A 10 -0.41 -22.36 18.91
N HIS A 11 0.64 -21.74 19.44
CA HIS A 11 0.57 -20.42 20.06
C HIS A 11 0.26 -19.33 19.03
N PHE A 12 0.98 -19.33 17.92
CA PHE A 12 0.77 -18.37 16.83
C PHE A 12 -0.52 -18.63 16.06
N ALA A 13 -0.99 -19.88 15.96
CA ALA A 13 -2.32 -20.16 15.41
C ALA A 13 -3.44 -19.49 16.23
N ARG A 14 -3.32 -19.46 17.56
CA ARG A 14 -4.27 -18.74 18.42
C ARG A 14 -4.21 -17.23 18.21
N LEU A 15 -3.01 -16.67 18.07
CA LEU A 15 -2.82 -15.26 17.74
C LEU A 15 -3.45 -14.92 16.37
N SER A 16 -3.31 -15.80 15.39
CA SER A 16 -3.92 -15.64 14.06
C SER A 16 -5.45 -15.53 14.14
N SER A 17 -6.11 -16.43 14.88
CA SER A 17 -7.57 -16.36 15.05
C SER A 17 -8.04 -15.09 15.78
N LEU A 18 -7.22 -14.59 16.70
CA LEU A 18 -7.50 -13.33 17.38
C LEU A 18 -7.34 -12.13 16.43
N ASN A 19 -6.33 -12.14 15.57
CA ASN A 19 -6.15 -11.15 14.51
C ASN A 19 -7.33 -11.14 13.53
N ASP A 20 -7.82 -12.30 13.12
CA ASP A 20 -9.00 -12.40 12.26
C ASP A 20 -10.22 -11.73 12.90
N ALA A 21 -10.47 -11.99 14.19
CA ALA A 21 -11.57 -11.36 14.92
C ALA A 21 -11.40 -9.83 15.03
N ILE A 22 -10.19 -9.36 15.33
CA ILE A 22 -9.86 -7.93 15.36
C ILE A 22 -10.10 -7.30 13.99
N GLY A 23 -9.63 -7.93 12.91
CA GLY A 23 -9.77 -7.44 11.55
C GLY A 23 -11.23 -7.24 11.13
N ILE A 24 -12.12 -8.18 11.48
CA ILE A 24 -13.57 -8.03 11.23
C ILE A 24 -14.18 -6.89 12.05
N LEU A 25 -13.76 -6.72 13.32
CA LEU A 25 -14.25 -5.62 14.16
C LEU A 25 -13.77 -4.24 13.67
N CYS A 26 -12.55 -4.18 13.13
CA CYS A 26 -12.01 -2.99 12.47
C CYS A 26 -12.78 -2.66 11.19
N TRP A 27 -13.04 -3.67 10.34
CA TRP A 27 -13.88 -3.48 9.14
C TRP A 27 -15.28 -2.98 9.52
N ASP A 28 -15.94 -3.61 10.50
CA ASP A 28 -17.31 -3.25 10.89
C ASP A 28 -17.40 -1.80 11.37
N LYS A 29 -16.37 -1.36 12.12
CA LYS A 29 -16.23 0.01 12.65
C LYS A 29 -16.24 1.06 11.53
N GLU A 30 -15.67 0.75 10.37
CA GLU A 30 -15.52 1.68 9.23
C GLU A 30 -16.69 1.63 8.23
N VAL A 31 -17.57 0.62 8.30
CA VAL A 31 -18.58 0.36 7.26
C VAL A 31 -20.01 0.43 7.76
N ILE A 32 -20.38 -0.39 8.75
CA ILE A 32 -21.79 -0.57 9.15
C ILE A 32 -22.07 -0.28 10.63
N MET A 33 -21.05 -0.10 11.46
CA MET A 33 -21.21 0.15 12.89
C MET A 33 -22.01 1.44 13.15
N PRO A 34 -23.07 1.41 13.98
CA PRO A 34 -23.76 2.62 14.42
C PRO A 34 -22.81 3.54 15.21
N SER A 35 -22.88 4.85 14.96
CA SER A 35 -21.99 5.83 15.62
C SER A 35 -22.09 5.83 17.15
N GLY A 36 -23.27 5.54 17.71
CA GLY A 36 -23.47 5.42 19.16
C GLY A 36 -22.77 4.23 19.82
N ALA A 37 -22.20 3.30 19.05
CA ALA A 37 -21.44 2.15 19.56
C ALA A 37 -19.91 2.38 19.59
N ALA A 38 -19.43 3.57 19.17
CA ALA A 38 -18.01 3.85 18.98
C ALA A 38 -17.17 3.61 20.25
N GLU A 39 -17.62 4.11 21.41
CA GLU A 39 -16.91 3.94 22.69
C GLU A 39 -16.74 2.45 23.04
N ARG A 40 -17.84 1.68 22.99
CA ARG A 40 -17.80 0.25 23.28
C ARG A 40 -16.96 -0.53 22.27
N ARG A 41 -16.97 -0.16 21.00
CA ARG A 41 -16.11 -0.78 19.98
C ARG A 41 -14.63 -0.52 20.27
N ALA A 42 -14.28 0.71 20.62
CA ALA A 42 -12.91 1.06 20.98
C ALA A 42 -12.43 0.24 22.20
N GLU A 43 -13.26 0.11 23.25
CA GLU A 43 -12.96 -0.73 24.42
C GLU A 43 -12.74 -2.20 24.05
N ASN A 44 -13.61 -2.77 23.21
CA ASN A 44 -13.50 -4.16 22.79
C ASN A 44 -12.20 -4.40 21.99
N LEU A 45 -11.88 -3.51 21.05
CA LEU A 45 -10.65 -3.60 20.26
C LEU A 45 -9.41 -3.48 21.16
N ALA A 46 -9.39 -2.49 22.06
CA ALA A 46 -8.28 -2.32 23.00
C ALA A 46 -8.06 -3.54 23.90
N MET A 47 -9.13 -4.16 24.38
CA MET A 47 -9.06 -5.39 25.18
C MET A 47 -8.49 -6.56 24.38
N LEU A 48 -8.98 -6.78 23.15
CA LEU A 48 -8.50 -7.88 22.30
C LEU A 48 -7.03 -7.69 21.89
N GLU A 49 -6.65 -6.45 21.60
CA GLU A 49 -5.27 -6.06 21.32
C GLU A 49 -4.35 -6.30 22.53
N GLY A 50 -4.79 -5.93 23.75
CA GLY A 50 -4.09 -6.23 24.98
C GLY A 50 -3.89 -7.74 25.20
N MET A 51 -4.95 -8.53 25.04
CA MET A 51 -4.87 -10.00 25.12
C MET A 51 -3.90 -10.58 24.08
N ARG A 52 -3.93 -10.06 22.85
CA ARG A 52 -3.01 -10.49 21.79
C ARG A 52 -1.56 -10.23 22.19
N HIS A 53 -1.29 -9.03 22.70
CA HIS A 53 0.04 -8.63 23.16
C HIS A 53 0.51 -9.52 24.32
N GLU A 54 -0.31 -9.71 25.36
CA GLU A 54 0.00 -10.58 26.51
C GLU A 54 0.33 -12.01 26.09
N ILE A 55 -0.42 -12.57 25.12
CA ILE A 55 -0.14 -13.90 24.58
C ILE A 55 1.21 -13.90 23.88
N LEU A 56 1.48 -12.93 23.00
CA LEU A 56 2.74 -12.87 22.23
C LEU A 56 3.97 -12.67 23.12
N THR A 57 3.87 -11.88 24.19
CA THR A 57 5.00 -11.53 25.08
C THR A 57 5.11 -12.39 26.34
N ALA A 58 4.27 -13.42 26.48
CA ALA A 58 4.30 -14.29 27.64
C ALA A 58 5.71 -14.91 27.83
N PRO A 59 6.25 -15.00 29.06
CA PRO A 59 7.61 -15.47 29.30
C PRO A 59 7.95 -16.84 28.68
N ALA A 60 6.96 -17.75 28.66
CA ALA A 60 7.11 -19.06 28.05
C ALA A 60 7.38 -19.02 26.53
N VAL A 61 6.98 -17.95 25.82
CA VAL A 61 7.24 -17.81 24.38
C VAL A 61 8.73 -17.63 24.12
N ALA A 62 9.43 -16.82 24.92
CA ALA A 62 10.87 -16.65 24.81
C ALA A 62 11.61 -17.99 25.01
N GLU A 63 11.26 -18.74 26.05
CA GLU A 63 11.83 -20.08 26.32
C GLU A 63 11.59 -21.05 25.16
N LEU A 64 10.38 -21.02 24.58
CA LEU A 64 10.04 -21.85 23.43
C LEU A 64 10.83 -21.44 22.17
N LEU A 65 11.02 -20.14 21.92
CA LEU A 65 11.77 -19.63 20.75
C LEU A 65 13.26 -20.01 20.80
N GLU A 66 13.85 -20.05 21.99
CA GLU A 66 15.23 -20.50 22.21
C GLU A 66 15.39 -22.01 21.97
N GLN A 67 14.41 -22.81 22.42
CA GLN A 67 14.46 -24.27 22.31
C GLN A 67 13.93 -24.81 20.97
N ALA A 68 13.24 -23.99 20.17
CA ALA A 68 12.58 -24.45 18.97
C ALA A 68 13.56 -24.90 17.88
N GLU A 69 13.37 -26.13 17.42
CA GLU A 69 14.07 -26.68 16.27
C GLU A 69 13.06 -26.99 15.16
N PRO A 70 13.06 -26.25 14.04
CA PRO A 70 12.09 -26.43 12.95
C PRO A 70 12.36 -27.69 12.11
N GLY A 71 13.58 -28.25 12.18
CA GLY A 71 14.07 -29.27 11.25
C GLY A 71 14.57 -28.67 9.93
N ASP A 72 14.65 -29.50 8.89
CA ASP A 72 15.28 -29.11 7.61
C ASP A 72 14.35 -28.39 6.62
N ASP A 73 13.05 -28.30 6.93
CA ASP A 73 12.07 -27.67 6.07
C ASP A 73 12.25 -26.14 6.00
N ILE A 74 12.31 -25.60 4.78
CA ILE A 74 12.56 -24.17 4.56
C ILE A 74 11.44 -23.29 5.13
N TRP A 75 10.18 -23.73 5.03
CA TRP A 75 9.04 -22.95 5.49
C TRP A 75 8.97 -22.90 7.02
N ARG A 76 9.22 -24.03 7.70
CA ARG A 76 9.33 -24.05 9.17
C ARG A 76 10.45 -23.17 9.69
N ARG A 77 11.59 -23.12 8.99
CA ARG A 77 12.69 -22.20 9.34
C ARG A 77 12.27 -20.74 9.20
N ALA A 78 11.71 -20.37 8.05
CA ALA A 78 11.20 -19.01 7.83
C ALA A 78 10.10 -18.64 8.84
N ASN A 79 9.22 -19.58 9.19
CA ASN A 79 8.19 -19.38 10.21
C ASN A 79 8.78 -19.10 11.58
N LEU A 80 9.79 -19.86 12.00
CA LEU A 80 10.45 -19.63 13.27
C LEU A 80 11.17 -18.26 13.30
N GLU A 81 11.79 -17.84 12.20
CA GLU A 81 12.40 -16.51 12.11
C GLU A 81 11.35 -15.40 12.20
N GLU A 82 10.21 -15.53 11.52
CA GLU A 82 9.11 -14.56 11.66
C GLU A 82 8.53 -14.53 13.07
N MET A 83 8.38 -15.68 13.74
CA MET A 83 7.96 -15.74 15.14
C MET A 83 8.95 -14.99 16.05
N ARG A 84 10.25 -15.17 15.83
CA ARG A 84 11.31 -14.46 16.57
C ARG A 84 11.23 -12.96 16.33
N ARG A 85 11.07 -12.54 15.06
CA ARG A 85 10.96 -11.13 14.68
C ARG A 85 9.74 -10.46 15.33
N LEU A 86 8.57 -11.08 15.23
CA LEU A 86 7.34 -10.58 15.85
C LEU A 86 7.47 -10.46 17.38
N HIS A 87 8.03 -11.48 18.03
CA HIS A 87 8.30 -11.43 19.47
C HIS A 87 9.33 -10.36 19.83
N ALA A 88 10.38 -10.19 19.05
CA ALA A 88 11.40 -9.18 19.28
C ALA A 88 10.83 -7.76 19.19
N HIS A 89 10.03 -7.46 18.16
CA HIS A 89 9.28 -6.19 18.05
C HIS A 89 8.34 -5.98 19.25
N ALA A 90 7.54 -6.99 19.60
CA ALA A 90 6.57 -6.88 20.69
C ALA A 90 7.22 -6.70 22.08
N THR A 91 8.47 -7.13 22.26
CA THR A 91 9.22 -7.03 23.52
C THR A 91 10.32 -5.97 23.50
N ALA A 92 10.39 -5.15 22.45
CA ALA A 92 11.40 -4.11 22.31
C ALA A 92 11.14 -2.92 23.23
N LEU A 93 9.88 -2.62 23.52
CA LEU A 93 9.48 -1.38 24.18
C LEU A 93 8.97 -1.66 25.62
N PRO A 94 9.34 -0.83 26.60
CA PRO A 94 8.70 -0.85 27.90
C PRO A 94 7.25 -0.37 27.80
N GLY A 95 6.37 -0.89 28.66
CA GLY A 95 4.93 -0.55 28.65
C GLY A 95 4.66 0.95 28.78
N GLU A 96 5.44 1.68 29.57
CA GLU A 96 5.33 3.13 29.72
C GLU A 96 5.57 3.89 28.39
N LEU A 97 6.52 3.43 27.57
CA LEU A 97 6.81 4.05 26.26
C LEU A 97 5.69 3.76 25.25
N VAL A 98 5.11 2.56 25.29
CA VAL A 98 3.95 2.19 24.46
C VAL A 98 2.74 3.07 24.82
N GLU A 99 2.45 3.22 26.11
CA GLU A 99 1.35 4.07 26.60
C GLU A 99 1.57 5.54 26.21
N ALA A 100 2.77 6.07 26.45
CA ALA A 100 3.12 7.45 26.12
C ALA A 100 2.96 7.72 24.62
N SER A 101 3.46 6.82 23.76
CA SER A 101 3.36 6.93 22.30
C SER A 101 1.90 6.91 21.84
N THR A 102 1.11 5.98 22.35
CA THR A 102 -0.32 5.85 22.01
C THR A 102 -1.11 7.10 22.40
N GLN A 103 -0.86 7.67 23.58
CA GLN A 103 -1.52 8.89 24.00
C GLN A 103 -1.06 10.11 23.18
N ALA A 104 0.22 10.18 22.81
CA ALA A 104 0.77 11.27 22.03
C ALA A 104 0.17 11.31 20.61
N THR A 105 0.10 10.17 19.93
CA THR A 105 -0.48 10.08 18.58
C THR A 105 -1.97 10.38 18.58
N ALA A 106 -2.75 9.85 19.52
CA ALA A 106 -4.17 10.16 19.66
C ALA A 106 -4.43 11.67 19.88
N ARG A 107 -3.62 12.32 20.73
CA ARG A 107 -3.72 13.78 20.93
C ARG A 107 -3.33 14.55 19.68
N CYS A 108 -2.25 14.15 19.01
CA CYS A 108 -1.77 14.81 17.81
C CYS A 108 -2.76 14.70 16.64
N GLU A 109 -3.37 13.53 16.46
CA GLU A 109 -4.37 13.25 15.43
C GLU A 109 -5.61 14.15 15.57
N MET A 110 -6.12 14.35 16.79
CA MET A 110 -7.23 15.28 17.05
C MET A 110 -6.87 16.72 16.67
N VAL A 111 -5.67 17.20 17.01
CA VAL A 111 -5.20 18.54 16.65
C VAL A 111 -4.98 18.65 15.14
N TRP A 112 -4.45 17.59 14.51
CA TRP A 112 -4.18 17.53 13.08
C TRP A 112 -5.42 17.78 12.22
N ARG A 113 -6.58 17.22 12.59
CA ARG A 113 -7.83 17.42 11.83
C ARG A 113 -8.13 18.90 11.61
N THR A 114 -8.08 19.70 12.67
CA THR A 114 -8.32 21.15 12.61
C THR A 114 -7.13 21.91 12.02
N ALA A 115 -5.89 21.51 12.34
CA ALA A 115 -4.69 22.16 11.81
C ALA A 115 -4.57 22.02 10.29
N ARG A 116 -4.88 20.83 9.75
CA ARG A 116 -4.90 20.57 8.30
C ARG A 116 -5.95 21.41 7.59
N GLU A 117 -7.17 21.47 8.11
CA GLU A 117 -8.26 22.28 7.53
C GLU A 117 -7.90 23.76 7.47
N ASN A 118 -7.19 24.27 8.48
CA ASN A 118 -6.80 25.68 8.58
C ASN A 118 -5.42 26.00 7.99
N GLY A 119 -4.64 24.99 7.57
CA GLY A 119 -3.24 25.17 7.18
C GLY A 119 -2.36 25.75 8.30
N ASP A 120 -2.61 25.36 9.55
CA ASP A 120 -1.96 25.92 10.75
C ASP A 120 -0.94 24.93 11.34
N PHE A 121 0.27 24.92 10.79
CA PHE A 121 1.35 24.08 11.33
C PHE A 121 1.77 24.47 12.74
N ALA A 122 1.66 25.75 13.11
CA ALA A 122 2.03 26.22 14.44
C ALA A 122 1.15 25.60 15.54
N ALA A 123 -0.14 25.36 15.26
CA ALA A 123 -1.06 24.72 16.19
C ALA A 123 -0.71 23.25 16.48
N ILE A 124 -0.25 22.49 15.49
CA ILE A 124 0.11 21.06 15.68
C ILE A 124 1.54 20.86 16.17
N LEU A 125 2.44 21.84 15.96
CA LEU A 125 3.86 21.72 16.28
C LEU A 125 4.13 21.15 17.69
N PRO A 126 3.44 21.58 18.77
CA PRO A 126 3.69 21.02 20.11
C PRO A 126 3.36 19.52 20.21
N THR A 127 2.22 19.09 19.68
CA THR A 127 1.80 17.68 19.76
C THR A 127 2.63 16.80 18.82
N LEU A 128 2.97 17.29 17.63
CA LEU A 128 3.81 16.56 16.68
C LEU A 128 5.25 16.44 17.17
N SER A 129 5.76 17.45 17.90
CA SER A 129 7.07 17.38 18.54
C SER A 129 7.15 16.23 19.55
N GLU A 130 6.09 16.03 20.32
CA GLU A 130 6.02 14.92 21.29
C GLU A 130 5.94 13.56 20.60
N VAL A 131 5.13 13.46 19.52
CA VAL A 131 5.10 12.25 18.69
C VAL A 131 6.49 11.94 18.15
N LEU A 132 7.17 12.91 17.52
CA LEU A 132 8.50 12.70 16.95
C LEU A 132 9.54 12.30 18.01
N ARG A 133 9.50 12.92 19.20
CA ARG A 133 10.39 12.56 20.31
C ARG A 133 10.21 11.09 20.71
N LEU A 134 8.96 10.67 20.93
CA LEU A 134 8.63 9.30 21.31
C LEU A 134 8.93 8.30 20.18
N THR A 135 8.66 8.66 18.91
CA THR A 135 9.03 7.84 17.75
C THR A 135 10.53 7.60 17.69
N ARG A 136 11.38 8.61 17.97
CA ARG A 136 12.84 8.42 18.04
C ARG A 136 13.25 7.48 19.16
N GLU A 137 12.62 7.55 20.33
CA GLU A 137 12.87 6.62 21.44
C GLU A 137 12.46 5.18 21.07
N VAL A 138 11.30 5.01 20.44
CA VAL A 138 10.84 3.72 19.89
C VAL A 138 11.84 3.18 18.86
N ALA A 139 12.29 4.04 17.94
CA ALA A 139 13.24 3.67 16.89
C ALA A 139 14.57 3.17 17.47
N VAL A 140 15.10 3.84 18.50
CA VAL A 140 16.33 3.43 19.18
C VAL A 140 16.13 2.11 19.92
N ALA A 141 15.08 1.99 20.76
CA ALA A 141 14.84 0.78 21.54
C ALA A 141 14.62 -0.46 20.66
N THR A 142 13.83 -0.32 19.59
CA THR A 142 13.61 -1.38 18.60
C THR A 142 14.88 -1.66 17.80
N GLY A 143 15.64 -0.63 17.41
CA GLY A 143 16.92 -0.77 16.73
C GLY A 143 17.94 -1.56 17.55
N GLU A 144 18.09 -1.26 18.84
CA GLU A 144 18.95 -2.01 19.76
C GLU A 144 18.52 -3.48 19.89
N LYS A 145 17.21 -3.73 19.97
CA LYS A 145 16.66 -5.09 20.09
C LYS A 145 16.89 -5.94 18.82
N LEU A 146 16.78 -5.31 17.64
CA LEU A 146 16.87 -6.00 16.34
C LEU A 146 18.27 -5.93 15.71
N GLY A 147 19.18 -5.12 16.25
CA GLY A 147 20.49 -4.85 15.63
C GLY A 147 20.37 -4.02 14.35
N LEU A 148 19.45 -3.05 14.32
CA LEU A 148 19.15 -2.20 13.16
C LEU A 148 19.45 -0.73 13.46
N SER A 149 19.62 0.07 12.39
CA SER A 149 19.59 1.53 12.53
C SER A 149 18.20 1.99 13.00
N PRO A 150 18.07 3.15 13.67
CA PRO A 150 16.77 3.63 14.14
C PRO A 150 15.72 3.72 13.02
N TYR A 151 16.09 4.21 11.83
CA TYR A 151 15.16 4.29 10.71
C TYR A 151 14.79 2.90 10.16
N ASP A 152 15.77 2.01 9.99
CA ASP A 152 15.49 0.63 9.54
C ASP A 152 14.61 -0.13 10.53
N ALA A 153 14.71 0.16 11.83
CA ALA A 153 13.84 -0.43 12.85
C ALA A 153 12.38 -0.04 12.68
N LEU A 154 12.11 1.23 12.34
CA LEU A 154 10.76 1.72 12.03
C LEU A 154 10.23 1.14 10.71
N LEU A 155 11.09 1.08 9.68
CA LEU A 155 10.77 0.49 8.38
C LEU A 155 10.43 -1.01 8.49
N ASP A 156 11.15 -1.77 9.32
CA ASP A 156 10.96 -3.22 9.47
C ASP A 156 9.57 -3.60 10.04
N THR A 157 8.87 -2.65 10.69
CA THR A 157 7.47 -2.83 11.10
C THR A 157 6.54 -2.98 9.90
N PHE A 158 6.83 -2.29 8.79
CA PHE A 158 5.98 -2.25 7.59
C PHE A 158 6.49 -3.14 6.47
N ASP A 159 7.81 -3.21 6.28
CA ASP A 159 8.42 -3.93 5.17
C ASP A 159 9.58 -4.80 5.68
N PRO A 160 9.28 -5.98 6.25
CA PRO A 160 10.27 -6.83 6.90
C PRO A 160 11.42 -7.20 5.97
N GLY A 161 12.64 -6.98 6.44
CA GLY A 161 13.87 -7.29 5.70
C GLY A 161 14.30 -6.27 4.64
N THR A 162 13.52 -5.22 4.37
CA THR A 162 13.94 -4.08 3.52
C THR A 162 14.78 -3.10 4.34
N ARG A 163 15.87 -2.57 3.78
CA ARG A 163 16.76 -1.62 4.47
C ARG A 163 16.98 -0.35 3.66
N GLN A 164 17.42 0.72 4.31
CA GLN A 164 17.84 1.96 3.63
C GLN A 164 18.89 1.70 2.55
N THR A 165 19.76 0.71 2.73
CA THR A 165 20.74 0.29 1.72
C THR A 165 20.14 -0.26 0.44
N ASP A 166 18.90 -0.76 0.49
CA ASP A 166 18.14 -1.20 -0.68
C ASP A 166 17.38 -0.04 -1.33
N ILE A 167 16.92 0.93 -0.52
CA ILE A 167 16.06 2.05 -0.97
C ILE A 167 16.87 3.21 -1.54
N ASP A 168 17.92 3.65 -0.83
CA ASP A 168 18.68 4.87 -1.15
C ASP A 168 19.20 4.89 -2.60
N PRO A 169 19.79 3.81 -3.15
CA PRO A 169 20.27 3.83 -4.53
C PRO A 169 19.14 4.03 -5.54
N VAL A 170 17.99 3.38 -5.31
CA VAL A 170 16.83 3.41 -6.22
C VAL A 170 16.17 4.78 -6.19
N PHE A 171 15.99 5.34 -5.00
CA PHE A 171 15.37 6.66 -4.82
C PHE A 171 16.27 7.77 -5.33
N THR A 172 17.59 7.65 -5.16
CA THR A 172 18.57 8.59 -5.75
C THR A 172 18.48 8.61 -7.27
N GLN A 173 18.42 7.43 -7.91
CA GLN A 173 18.27 7.32 -9.35
C GLN A 173 16.95 7.96 -9.83
N LEU A 174 15.85 7.71 -9.11
CA LEU A 174 14.54 8.22 -9.46
C LEU A 174 14.48 9.76 -9.32
N ALA A 175 14.94 10.30 -8.19
CA ALA A 175 14.94 11.74 -7.91
C ALA A 175 15.73 12.54 -8.95
N ALA A 176 16.82 12.00 -9.48
CA ALA A 176 17.67 12.67 -10.45
C ALA A 176 17.00 12.86 -11.82
N GLY A 177 16.16 11.92 -12.27
CA GLY A 177 15.55 11.94 -13.60
C GLY A 177 14.08 12.37 -13.63
N LEU A 178 13.39 12.37 -12.48
CA LEU A 178 11.95 12.53 -12.42
C LEU A 178 11.43 13.89 -12.96
N PRO A 179 12.04 15.05 -12.63
CA PRO A 179 11.53 16.33 -13.13
C PRO A 179 11.58 16.46 -14.66
N GLU A 180 12.67 16.00 -15.30
CA GLU A 180 12.83 15.99 -16.75
C GLU A 180 11.82 15.04 -17.42
N LEU A 181 11.62 13.85 -16.82
CA LEU A 181 10.64 12.89 -17.28
C LEU A 181 9.21 13.46 -17.22
N ILE A 182 8.83 14.08 -16.11
CA ILE A 182 7.52 14.75 -15.97
C ILE A 182 7.35 15.81 -17.06
N GLY A 183 8.35 16.67 -17.27
CA GLY A 183 8.32 17.66 -18.34
C GLY A 183 8.08 17.05 -19.72
N THR A 184 8.84 16.01 -20.05
CA THR A 184 8.72 15.27 -21.33
C THR A 184 7.32 14.66 -21.51
N VAL A 185 6.77 14.05 -20.46
CA VAL A 185 5.43 13.46 -20.47
C VAL A 185 4.36 14.53 -20.69
N LEU A 186 4.46 15.67 -20.00
CA LEU A 186 3.51 16.77 -20.14
C LEU A 186 3.56 17.40 -21.54
N GLU A 187 4.76 17.61 -22.09
CA GLU A 187 4.93 18.08 -23.47
C GLU A 187 4.28 17.11 -24.46
N LYS A 188 4.52 15.80 -24.29
CA LYS A 188 3.89 14.79 -25.13
C LYS A 188 2.37 14.80 -24.98
N GLN A 189 1.86 14.85 -23.76
CA GLN A 189 0.41 14.92 -23.49
C GLN A 189 -0.24 16.13 -24.16
N ASN A 190 0.38 17.31 -24.07
CA ASN A 190 -0.12 18.55 -24.67
C ASN A 190 -0.09 18.54 -26.21
N SER A 191 0.73 17.69 -26.82
CA SER A 191 0.78 17.50 -28.29
C SER A 191 -0.37 16.63 -28.83
N LEU A 192 -1.13 15.96 -27.95
CA LEU A 192 -2.18 15.01 -28.30
C LEU A 192 -3.57 15.63 -28.15
N PRO A 193 -4.61 15.01 -28.75
CA PRO A 193 -5.99 15.40 -28.49
C PRO A 193 -6.30 15.33 -26.99
N ALA A 194 -6.92 16.38 -26.45
CA ALA A 194 -7.35 16.41 -25.06
C ALA A 194 -8.34 15.27 -24.77
N ALA A 195 -8.28 14.74 -23.55
CA ALA A 195 -9.28 13.80 -23.09
C ALA A 195 -10.65 14.50 -23.05
N THR A 196 -11.67 13.81 -23.55
CA THR A 196 -13.06 14.30 -23.50
C THR A 196 -13.71 13.78 -22.22
N PRO A 197 -14.15 14.66 -21.30
CA PRO A 197 -14.83 14.23 -20.08
C PRO A 197 -16.10 13.43 -20.40
N LEU A 198 -16.40 12.43 -19.57
CA LEU A 198 -17.62 11.64 -19.71
C LEU A 198 -18.78 12.37 -19.01
N PRO A 199 -19.89 12.68 -19.72
CA PRO A 199 -21.01 13.38 -19.12
C PRO A 199 -21.78 12.47 -18.15
N GLY A 200 -21.84 12.87 -16.88
CA GLY A 200 -22.70 12.25 -15.86
C GLY A 200 -24.16 12.74 -15.91
N PRO A 201 -24.98 12.42 -14.90
CA PRO A 201 -24.59 11.76 -13.65
C PRO A 201 -24.42 10.23 -13.79
N PHE A 202 -23.58 9.66 -12.93
CA PHE A 202 -23.32 8.23 -12.82
C PHE A 202 -23.95 7.69 -11.54
N SER A 203 -25.16 7.14 -11.61
CA SER A 203 -25.86 6.67 -10.41
C SER A 203 -25.04 5.63 -9.63
N VAL A 204 -24.98 5.74 -8.31
CA VAL A 204 -24.25 4.81 -7.43
C VAL A 204 -24.58 3.33 -7.70
N PRO A 205 -25.84 2.89 -7.89
CA PRO A 205 -26.13 1.47 -8.16
C PRO A 205 -25.47 0.92 -9.43
N ARG A 206 -25.29 1.75 -10.47
CA ARG A 206 -24.58 1.36 -11.69
C ARG A 206 -23.08 1.26 -11.47
N GLN A 207 -22.50 2.16 -10.69
CA GLN A 207 -21.09 2.09 -10.30
C GLN A 207 -20.81 0.85 -9.44
N GLU A 208 -21.69 0.50 -8.51
CA GLU A 208 -21.58 -0.70 -7.70
C GLU A 208 -21.64 -1.97 -8.57
N ALA A 209 -22.61 -2.06 -9.48
CA ALA A 209 -22.72 -3.19 -10.40
C ALA A 209 -21.47 -3.34 -11.29
N LEU A 210 -20.96 -2.22 -11.84
CA LEU A 210 -19.73 -2.20 -12.62
C LEU A 210 -18.53 -2.65 -11.78
N GLY A 211 -18.35 -2.09 -10.59
CA GLY A 211 -17.25 -2.43 -9.68
C GLY A 211 -17.24 -3.92 -9.33
N ARG A 212 -18.40 -4.49 -8.96
CA ARG A 212 -18.54 -5.92 -8.66
C ARG A 212 -18.23 -6.80 -9.88
N GLN A 213 -18.70 -6.39 -11.07
CA GLN A 213 -18.41 -7.10 -12.32
C GLN A 213 -16.90 -7.12 -12.62
N LEU A 214 -16.23 -5.97 -12.52
CA LEU A 214 -14.81 -5.86 -12.80
C LEU A 214 -13.98 -6.64 -11.77
N MET A 215 -14.28 -6.50 -10.48
CA MET A 215 -13.66 -7.26 -9.40
C MET A 215 -13.73 -8.77 -9.65
N GLN A 216 -14.90 -9.30 -10.03
CA GLN A 216 -15.05 -10.71 -10.38
C GLN A 216 -14.24 -11.10 -11.62
N GLN A 217 -14.19 -10.24 -12.65
CA GLN A 217 -13.43 -10.51 -13.85
C GLN A 217 -11.92 -10.64 -13.58
N LEU A 218 -11.40 -9.86 -12.63
CA LEU A 218 -10.01 -9.92 -12.18
C LEU A 218 -9.68 -11.24 -11.45
N GLY A 219 -10.68 -12.04 -11.07
CA GLY A 219 -10.54 -13.32 -10.39
C GLY A 219 -10.85 -13.29 -8.90
N PHE A 220 -11.50 -12.23 -8.40
CA PHE A 220 -11.92 -12.15 -7.02
C PHE A 220 -12.98 -13.20 -6.66
N ASP A 221 -12.77 -13.92 -5.56
CA ASP A 221 -13.71 -14.91 -5.06
C ASP A 221 -14.73 -14.28 -4.11
N VAL A 222 -15.93 -14.02 -4.63
CA VAL A 222 -17.05 -13.45 -3.85
C VAL A 222 -17.61 -14.38 -2.77
N THR A 223 -17.20 -15.64 -2.73
CA THR A 223 -17.55 -16.55 -1.62
C THR A 223 -16.64 -16.38 -0.41
N ARG A 224 -15.50 -15.70 -0.59
CA ARG A 224 -14.45 -15.47 0.41
C ARG A 224 -14.16 -13.98 0.63
N GLY A 225 -15.10 -13.13 0.25
CA GLY A 225 -14.94 -11.70 0.36
C GLY A 225 -16.13 -10.89 -0.14
N ARG A 226 -16.06 -9.57 0.05
CA ARG A 226 -17.13 -8.64 -0.34
C ARG A 226 -16.60 -7.23 -0.60
N LEU A 227 -17.44 -6.44 -1.28
CA LEU A 227 -17.24 -5.01 -1.52
C LEU A 227 -18.35 -4.21 -0.83
N ASP A 228 -17.96 -3.18 -0.08
CA ASP A 228 -18.84 -2.27 0.66
C ASP A 228 -18.40 -0.80 0.49
N VAL A 229 -19.06 0.11 1.20
CA VAL A 229 -18.77 1.56 1.14
C VAL A 229 -18.18 2.05 2.46
N SER A 230 -17.14 2.87 2.38
CA SER A 230 -16.50 3.53 3.52
C SER A 230 -16.10 4.97 3.17
N THR A 231 -15.65 5.74 4.16
CA THR A 231 -15.13 7.10 3.93
C THR A 231 -13.79 7.10 3.19
N HIS A 232 -12.94 6.12 3.51
CA HIS A 232 -11.62 5.90 2.92
C HIS A 232 -11.55 4.45 2.43
N PRO A 233 -11.36 4.21 1.12
CA PRO A 233 -11.18 2.87 0.58
C PRO A 233 -10.02 2.13 1.27
N PHE A 234 -10.21 0.83 1.49
CA PHE A 234 -9.20 -0.08 2.01
C PHE A 234 -9.57 -1.54 1.71
N CYS A 235 -8.56 -2.40 1.75
CA CYS A 235 -8.67 -3.86 1.76
C CYS A 235 -8.25 -4.39 3.14
N GLY A 236 -9.07 -5.27 3.71
CA GLY A 236 -8.82 -5.86 5.03
C GLY A 236 -9.78 -7.00 5.34
N GLY A 237 -10.15 -7.14 6.61
CA GLY A 237 -11.02 -8.23 7.07
C GLY A 237 -10.21 -9.31 7.77
N ALA A 238 -10.38 -10.56 7.37
CA ALA A 238 -9.76 -11.71 8.01
C ALA A 238 -9.22 -12.71 6.98
N THR A 239 -8.44 -13.67 7.48
CA THR A 239 -7.96 -14.80 6.69
C THR A 239 -9.14 -15.53 6.04
N HIS A 240 -9.13 -15.66 4.70
CA HIS A 240 -10.22 -16.24 3.91
C HIS A 240 -11.57 -15.48 3.94
N ASP A 241 -11.62 -14.28 4.52
CA ASP A 241 -12.75 -13.34 4.49
C ASP A 241 -12.21 -11.94 4.20
N VAL A 242 -11.82 -11.71 2.93
CA VAL A 242 -11.14 -10.49 2.49
C VAL A 242 -12.15 -9.48 1.99
N ARG A 243 -12.20 -8.31 2.61
CA ARG A 243 -13.23 -7.29 2.40
C ARG A 243 -12.62 -6.01 1.86
N LEU A 244 -13.26 -5.47 0.84
CA LEU A 244 -12.86 -4.26 0.16
C LEU A 244 -13.90 -3.18 0.45
N THR A 245 -13.46 -1.95 0.45
CA THR A 245 -14.36 -0.79 0.50
C THR A 245 -14.03 0.19 -0.61
N THR A 246 -15.04 0.94 -1.05
CA THR A 246 -14.88 2.01 -2.03
C THR A 246 -15.75 3.21 -1.65
N ARG A 247 -15.60 4.31 -2.38
CA ARG A 247 -16.42 5.51 -2.25
C ARG A 247 -16.86 5.97 -3.63
N TYR A 248 -18.17 6.09 -3.84
CA TYR A 248 -18.75 6.50 -5.11
C TYR A 248 -18.97 8.01 -5.19
N ASP A 249 -18.86 8.55 -6.40
CA ASP A 249 -19.16 9.95 -6.73
C ASP A 249 -20.05 9.99 -7.97
N GLU A 250 -21.23 10.59 -7.88
CA GLU A 250 -22.18 10.66 -9.01
C GLU A 250 -21.71 11.55 -10.15
N THR A 251 -20.68 12.38 -9.93
CA THR A 251 -20.10 13.26 -10.94
C THR A 251 -18.99 12.60 -11.74
N ASP A 252 -18.27 11.65 -11.15
CA ASP A 252 -17.20 10.90 -11.80
C ASP A 252 -17.07 9.49 -11.20
N PHE A 253 -17.28 8.46 -12.02
CA PHE A 253 -17.17 7.07 -11.59
C PHE A 253 -15.74 6.53 -11.65
N ILE A 254 -14.82 7.19 -12.36
CA ILE A 254 -13.47 6.66 -12.62
C ILE A 254 -12.70 6.42 -11.32
N PRO A 255 -12.67 7.36 -10.34
CA PRO A 255 -11.98 7.14 -9.07
C PRO A 255 -12.51 5.91 -8.31
N ALA A 256 -13.83 5.75 -8.23
CA ALA A 256 -14.44 4.60 -7.54
C ALA A 256 -14.12 3.28 -8.25
N MET A 257 -14.18 3.26 -9.59
CA MET A 257 -13.83 2.10 -10.40
C MET A 257 -12.36 1.70 -10.22
N MET A 258 -11.44 2.66 -10.35
CA MET A 258 -10.00 2.38 -10.18
C MET A 258 -9.66 2.00 -8.75
N GLY A 259 -10.32 2.61 -7.75
CA GLY A 259 -10.21 2.19 -6.35
C GLY A 259 -10.64 0.75 -6.14
N VAL A 260 -11.76 0.30 -6.73
CA VAL A 260 -12.14 -1.12 -6.67
C VAL A 260 -11.08 -2.03 -7.30
N LEU A 261 -10.49 -1.65 -8.44
CA LEU A 261 -9.43 -2.44 -9.09
C LEU A 261 -8.14 -2.49 -8.25
N HIS A 262 -7.77 -1.38 -7.62
CA HIS A 262 -6.66 -1.27 -6.68
C HIS A 262 -6.85 -2.22 -5.49
N GLU A 263 -7.96 -2.08 -4.77
CA GLU A 263 -8.28 -2.94 -3.62
C GLU A 263 -8.45 -4.41 -4.03
N THR A 264 -8.88 -4.68 -5.26
CA THR A 264 -8.93 -6.05 -5.80
C THR A 264 -7.52 -6.64 -5.94
N GLY A 265 -6.52 -5.86 -6.34
CA GLY A 265 -5.13 -6.34 -6.40
C GLY A 265 -4.59 -6.73 -5.03
N HIS A 266 -4.84 -5.90 -4.00
CA HIS A 266 -4.55 -6.26 -2.60
C HIS A 266 -5.25 -7.55 -2.19
N ALA A 267 -6.56 -7.64 -2.42
CA ALA A 267 -7.34 -8.80 -2.02
C ALA A 267 -6.91 -10.08 -2.74
N LEU A 268 -6.56 -9.96 -4.02
CA LEU A 268 -6.03 -11.08 -4.78
C LEU A 268 -4.75 -11.58 -4.16
N TYR A 269 -3.85 -10.74 -3.67
CA TYR A 269 -2.67 -11.22 -2.95
C TYR A 269 -3.07 -12.08 -1.74
N ASP A 270 -3.85 -11.51 -0.83
CA ASP A 270 -4.26 -12.16 0.42
C ASP A 270 -5.02 -13.47 0.18
N MET A 271 -5.86 -13.54 -0.86
CA MET A 271 -6.67 -14.72 -1.19
C MET A 271 -5.87 -15.93 -1.67
N GLY A 272 -4.60 -15.78 -2.05
CA GLY A 272 -3.77 -16.94 -2.40
C GLY A 272 -2.39 -16.86 -1.82
N LEU A 273 -2.33 -16.34 -0.60
CA LEU A 273 -1.39 -16.82 0.41
C LEU A 273 -1.55 -18.34 0.62
N PRO A 274 -0.48 -19.05 1.01
CA PRO A 274 -0.44 -20.51 1.02
C PRO A 274 -1.34 -21.10 2.13
N GLU A 275 -2.32 -21.90 1.73
CA GLU A 275 -3.36 -22.46 2.63
C GLU A 275 -2.80 -23.21 3.84
N THR A 276 -1.71 -23.96 3.64
CA THR A 276 -1.06 -24.74 4.71
C THR A 276 -0.51 -23.87 5.85
N TRP A 277 -0.25 -22.58 5.60
CA TRP A 277 0.43 -21.67 6.52
C TRP A 277 -0.44 -20.51 7.00
N LEU A 278 -1.73 -20.47 6.66
CA LEU A 278 -2.62 -19.35 6.96
C LEU A 278 -2.64 -18.92 8.44
N SER A 279 -2.54 -19.89 9.34
CA SER A 279 -2.53 -19.63 10.79
C SER A 279 -1.16 -19.24 11.35
N GLN A 280 -0.15 -19.12 10.49
CA GLN A 280 1.25 -18.97 10.87
C GLN A 280 1.84 -17.68 10.28
N PRO A 281 2.79 -17.03 10.97
CA PRO A 281 3.44 -15.82 10.49
C PRO A 281 4.00 -15.92 9.07
N VAL A 282 4.61 -17.06 8.72
CA VAL A 282 5.18 -17.28 7.37
C VAL A 282 4.14 -17.26 6.25
N GLY A 283 2.87 -17.54 6.56
CA GLY A 283 1.77 -17.52 5.61
C GLY A 283 1.19 -16.13 5.33
N GLN A 284 1.68 -15.09 6.00
CA GLN A 284 1.21 -13.71 5.82
C GLN A 284 1.85 -13.03 4.61
N ALA A 285 1.27 -11.91 4.17
CA ALA A 285 1.83 -11.05 3.13
C ALA A 285 3.26 -10.57 3.45
N GLY A 286 4.11 -10.51 2.43
CA GLY A 286 5.57 -10.32 2.51
C GLY A 286 6.07 -8.92 2.87
N GLY A 287 5.20 -8.03 3.34
CA GLY A 287 5.50 -6.63 3.60
C GLY A 287 4.66 -5.68 2.74
N MET A 288 4.58 -4.42 3.15
CA MET A 288 3.73 -3.43 2.51
C MET A 288 4.18 -3.09 1.09
N THR A 289 5.48 -3.15 0.78
CA THR A 289 5.97 -2.97 -0.60
C THR A 289 5.39 -4.04 -1.52
N LEU A 290 5.44 -5.31 -1.10
CA LEU A 290 4.97 -6.41 -1.92
C LEU A 290 3.44 -6.38 -2.05
N HIS A 291 2.74 -6.00 -0.98
CA HIS A 291 1.28 -5.88 -0.95
C HIS A 291 0.79 -4.75 -1.87
N GLU A 292 1.38 -3.56 -1.75
CA GLU A 292 1.13 -2.41 -2.65
C GLU A 292 1.51 -2.70 -4.10
N SER A 293 2.56 -3.50 -4.32
CA SER A 293 2.90 -3.86 -5.69
C SER A 293 1.81 -4.69 -6.38
N GLN A 294 0.98 -5.43 -5.63
CA GLN A 294 -0.13 -6.18 -6.24
C GLN A 294 -1.31 -5.27 -6.60
N SER A 295 -1.65 -4.29 -5.76
CA SER A 295 -2.67 -3.30 -6.07
C SER A 295 -2.27 -2.43 -7.26
N LEU A 296 -1.05 -1.90 -7.25
CA LEU A 296 -0.53 -1.06 -8.34
C LEU A 296 -0.24 -1.84 -9.62
N LEU A 297 0.13 -3.12 -9.54
CA LEU A 297 0.23 -3.95 -10.75
C LEU A 297 -1.12 -4.08 -11.42
N MET A 298 -2.17 -4.34 -10.64
CA MET A 298 -3.51 -4.46 -11.19
C MET A 298 -4.03 -3.11 -11.69
N GLU A 299 -4.04 -2.10 -10.83
CA GLU A 299 -4.59 -0.78 -11.12
C GLU A 299 -3.78 -0.03 -12.17
N MET A 300 -2.50 0.24 -11.89
CA MET A 300 -1.67 1.13 -12.71
C MET A 300 -1.10 0.38 -13.91
N GLN A 301 -0.54 -0.81 -13.69
CA GLN A 301 0.23 -1.47 -14.75
C GLN A 301 -0.66 -2.18 -15.79
N VAL A 302 -1.79 -2.75 -15.37
CA VAL A 302 -2.68 -3.55 -16.25
C VAL A 302 -3.96 -2.80 -16.60
N CYS A 303 -4.71 -2.30 -15.62
CA CYS A 303 -6.02 -1.68 -15.81
C CYS A 303 -5.97 -0.22 -16.33
N ARG A 304 -4.79 0.30 -16.63
CA ARG A 304 -4.61 1.54 -17.41
C ARG A 304 -3.98 1.30 -18.79
N SER A 305 -3.79 0.04 -19.19
CA SER A 305 -3.24 -0.29 -20.51
C SER A 305 -4.25 -0.10 -21.65
N ASN A 306 -3.75 0.07 -22.88
CA ASN A 306 -4.60 0.10 -24.08
C ASN A 306 -5.44 -1.18 -24.24
N ALA A 307 -4.86 -2.35 -23.95
CA ALA A 307 -5.55 -3.64 -24.01
C ALA A 307 -6.80 -3.64 -23.11
N PHE A 308 -6.64 -3.18 -21.87
CA PHE A 308 -7.75 -3.07 -20.94
C PHE A 308 -8.76 -2.00 -21.35
N ALA A 309 -8.32 -0.81 -21.78
CA ALA A 309 -9.22 0.26 -22.22
C ALA A 309 -10.08 -0.17 -23.42
N GLY A 310 -9.51 -0.94 -24.36
CA GLY A 310 -10.22 -1.54 -25.48
C GLY A 310 -11.35 -2.47 -25.06
N TRP A 311 -11.07 -3.32 -24.09
CA TRP A 311 -12.06 -4.24 -23.51
C TRP A 311 -13.09 -3.54 -22.61
N LEU A 312 -12.66 -2.51 -21.88
CA LEU A 312 -13.47 -1.80 -20.89
C LEU A 312 -14.51 -0.88 -21.56
N ALA A 313 -14.14 -0.18 -22.63
CA ALA A 313 -15.02 0.80 -23.29
C ALA A 313 -16.46 0.27 -23.59
N PRO A 314 -16.67 -0.89 -24.25
CA PRO A 314 -18.02 -1.41 -24.48
C PRO A 314 -18.76 -1.79 -23.19
N LYS A 315 -18.04 -2.12 -22.12
CA LYS A 315 -18.65 -2.42 -20.81
C LYS A 315 -19.11 -1.16 -20.09
N LEU A 316 -18.33 -0.09 -20.17
CA LEU A 316 -18.73 1.22 -19.66
C LEU A 316 -19.98 1.72 -20.39
N GLN A 317 -20.00 1.57 -21.73
CA GLN A 317 -21.16 1.92 -22.53
C GLN A 317 -22.41 1.14 -22.07
N ALA A 318 -22.29 -0.18 -21.88
CA ALA A 318 -23.39 -0.99 -21.39
C ALA A 318 -23.82 -0.64 -19.95
N ALA A 319 -22.86 -0.45 -19.03
CA ALA A 319 -23.13 -0.16 -17.62
C ALA A 319 -23.89 1.16 -17.40
N PHE A 320 -23.69 2.13 -18.29
CA PHE A 320 -24.33 3.44 -18.22
C PHE A 320 -25.39 3.70 -19.30
N ASP A 321 -25.80 2.67 -20.06
CA ASP A 321 -26.77 2.74 -21.16
C ASP A 321 -26.41 3.78 -22.24
N VAL A 322 -25.12 3.88 -22.56
CA VAL A 322 -24.60 4.81 -23.57
C VAL A 322 -24.59 4.13 -24.94
N PRO A 323 -25.22 4.72 -25.97
CA PRO A 323 -25.21 4.16 -27.32
C PRO A 323 -23.79 4.00 -27.89
N ALA A 324 -23.57 2.91 -28.62
CA ALA A 324 -22.32 2.70 -29.35
C ALA A 324 -22.03 3.86 -30.30
N GLY A 325 -20.79 4.33 -30.33
CA GLY A 325 -20.35 5.47 -31.15
C GLY A 325 -20.61 6.84 -30.52
N THR A 326 -21.13 6.91 -29.29
CA THR A 326 -21.19 8.17 -28.53
C THR A 326 -19.77 8.73 -28.33
N ALA A 327 -19.57 10.00 -28.71
CA ALA A 327 -18.27 10.66 -28.60
C ALA A 327 -17.76 10.65 -27.15
N GLY A 328 -16.46 10.39 -26.97
CA GLY A 328 -15.82 10.29 -25.65
C GLY A 328 -15.87 8.91 -25.00
N TRP A 329 -16.73 8.00 -25.47
CA TRP A 329 -16.87 6.65 -24.91
C TRP A 329 -16.09 5.58 -25.69
N ASP A 330 -15.21 5.98 -26.60
CA ASP A 330 -14.31 5.08 -27.33
C ASP A 330 -13.06 4.73 -26.51
N ALA A 331 -12.44 3.59 -26.83
CA ALA A 331 -11.28 3.07 -26.10
C ALA A 331 -10.10 4.05 -26.01
N GLN A 332 -9.85 4.84 -27.06
CA GLN A 332 -8.74 5.78 -27.06
C GLN A 332 -8.99 6.93 -26.08
N ASN A 333 -10.22 7.44 -26.01
CA ASN A 333 -10.57 8.46 -25.04
C ASN A 333 -10.55 7.94 -23.60
N ILE A 334 -11.08 6.74 -23.36
CA ILE A 334 -11.02 6.08 -22.04
C ILE A 334 -9.56 5.92 -21.61
N HIS A 335 -8.68 5.43 -22.49
CA HIS A 335 -7.26 5.33 -22.18
C HIS A 335 -6.63 6.68 -21.85
N ARG A 336 -6.97 7.77 -22.57
CA ARG A 336 -6.48 9.12 -22.26
C ARG A 336 -6.96 9.62 -20.89
N LEU A 337 -8.20 9.34 -20.49
CA LEU A 337 -8.71 9.68 -19.16
C LEU A 337 -7.97 8.89 -18.07
N LEU A 338 -7.76 7.60 -18.30
CA LEU A 338 -7.06 6.71 -17.36
C LEU A 338 -5.55 6.98 -17.25
N THR A 339 -4.94 7.68 -18.21
CA THR A 339 -3.50 7.96 -18.24
C THR A 339 -3.22 9.47 -18.26
N HIS A 340 -4.15 10.27 -17.73
CA HIS A 340 -3.93 11.70 -17.62
C HIS A 340 -2.91 12.01 -16.52
N VAL A 341 -1.93 12.85 -16.85
CA VAL A 341 -0.86 13.28 -15.95
C VAL A 341 -1.02 14.75 -15.62
N GLN A 342 -1.00 15.07 -14.34
CA GLN A 342 -1.11 16.44 -13.86
C GLN A 342 -0.40 16.58 -12.50
N PRO A 343 0.71 17.34 -12.42
CA PRO A 343 1.31 17.70 -11.15
C PRO A 343 0.29 18.36 -10.22
N GLY A 344 0.13 17.78 -9.04
CA GLY A 344 -0.79 18.24 -8.00
C GLY A 344 -0.13 18.27 -6.62
N PHE A 345 -0.84 18.84 -5.65
CA PHE A 345 -0.32 18.95 -4.28
C PHE A 345 -0.60 17.70 -3.43
N ILE A 346 -1.68 16.99 -3.75
CA ILE A 346 -2.24 15.92 -2.92
C ILE A 346 -1.74 14.56 -3.41
N ARG A 347 -0.95 13.88 -2.57
CA ARG A 347 -0.34 12.58 -2.88
C ARG A 347 -1.36 11.52 -3.30
N VAL A 348 -2.47 11.41 -2.57
CA VAL A 348 -3.49 10.35 -2.82
C VAL A 348 -4.24 10.54 -4.15
N ASP A 349 -4.16 11.74 -4.74
CA ASP A 349 -4.79 12.07 -6.03
C ASP A 349 -3.76 12.09 -7.18
N ALA A 350 -2.47 11.85 -6.89
CA ALA A 350 -1.41 11.98 -7.87
C ALA A 350 -1.44 10.84 -8.90
N ASP A 351 -1.12 11.18 -10.14
CA ASP A 351 -1.03 10.22 -11.24
C ASP A 351 0.22 9.32 -11.14
N GLU A 352 0.25 8.27 -11.95
CA GLU A 352 1.31 7.26 -11.96
C GLU A 352 2.73 7.85 -12.13
N VAL A 353 2.87 8.98 -12.84
CA VAL A 353 4.17 9.61 -13.16
C VAL A 353 4.61 10.55 -12.03
N THR A 354 3.68 11.31 -11.45
CA THR A 354 4.01 12.32 -10.42
C THR A 354 4.01 11.75 -9.01
N TYR A 355 3.30 10.65 -8.76
CA TYR A 355 3.18 10.01 -7.45
C TYR A 355 4.53 9.76 -6.73
N PRO A 356 5.59 9.23 -7.40
CA PRO A 356 6.85 8.99 -6.71
C PRO A 356 7.54 10.25 -6.17
N ALA A 357 7.30 11.42 -6.77
CA ALA A 357 7.84 12.68 -6.25
C ALA A 357 7.36 12.93 -4.81
N HIS A 358 6.08 12.67 -4.54
CA HIS A 358 5.49 12.86 -3.22
C HIS A 358 6.14 11.96 -2.17
N ILE A 359 6.46 10.71 -2.52
CA ILE A 359 7.11 9.76 -1.62
C ILE A 359 8.59 10.11 -1.40
N LEU A 360 9.30 10.54 -2.44
CA LEU A 360 10.69 11.01 -2.31
C LEU A 360 10.81 12.14 -1.28
N VAL A 361 9.92 13.14 -1.35
CA VAL A 361 9.85 14.24 -0.37
C VAL A 361 9.72 13.68 1.05
N ARG A 362 8.77 12.76 1.27
CA ARG A 362 8.50 12.22 2.61
C ARG A 362 9.65 11.38 3.13
N TYR A 363 10.19 10.49 2.30
CA TYR A 363 11.30 9.62 2.68
C TYR A 363 12.53 10.41 3.12
N GLU A 364 12.92 11.43 2.36
CA GLU A 364 14.07 12.28 2.68
C GLU A 364 13.86 13.06 3.98
N LEU A 365 12.67 13.65 4.15
CA LEU A 365 12.34 14.41 5.35
C LEU A 365 12.21 13.51 6.58
N GLU A 366 11.62 12.33 6.46
CA GLU A 366 11.55 11.36 7.56
C GLU A 366 12.94 10.96 8.04
N LYS A 367 13.87 10.67 7.12
CA LYS A 367 15.26 10.35 7.49
C LYS A 367 15.89 11.47 8.31
N ALA A 368 15.77 12.72 7.84
CA ALA A 368 16.33 13.88 8.53
C ALA A 368 15.63 14.18 9.87
N LEU A 369 14.31 13.94 9.94
CA LEU A 369 13.55 14.04 11.19
C LEU A 369 13.95 12.94 12.17
N ILE A 370 14.18 11.70 11.75
CA ILE A 370 14.57 10.63 12.68
C ILE A 370 16.03 10.78 13.15
N SER A 371 16.95 11.19 12.26
CA SER A 371 18.35 11.43 12.63
C SER A 371 18.56 12.68 13.48
N GLY A 372 17.64 13.65 13.41
CA GLY A 372 17.77 14.95 14.09
C GLY A 372 18.42 16.03 13.24
N ASP A 373 18.71 15.76 11.96
CA ASP A 373 19.30 16.72 11.03
C ASP A 373 18.31 17.80 10.58
N LEU A 374 16.99 17.55 10.70
CA LEU A 374 15.93 18.53 10.44
C LEU A 374 15.19 18.89 11.75
N PRO A 375 15.23 20.17 12.19
CA PRO A 375 14.32 20.65 13.21
C PRO A 375 12.87 20.58 12.73
N LEU A 376 11.95 20.06 13.55
CA LEU A 376 10.55 19.90 13.15
C LEU A 376 9.87 21.23 12.78
N ALA A 377 10.28 22.34 13.39
CA ALA A 377 9.75 23.67 13.07
C ALA A 377 10.06 24.10 11.62
N ASP A 378 11.10 23.55 11.01
CA ASP A 378 11.53 23.87 9.64
C ASP A 378 10.86 22.94 8.60
N LEU A 379 10.08 21.96 9.03
CA LEU A 379 9.41 20.98 8.17
C LEU A 379 8.55 21.62 7.06
N PRO A 380 7.73 22.66 7.30
CA PRO A 380 6.94 23.28 6.24
C PRO A 380 7.80 23.84 5.10
N ALA A 381 8.87 24.55 5.45
CA ALA A 381 9.78 25.14 4.47
C ALA A 381 10.52 24.06 3.67
N ALA A 382 11.07 23.05 4.35
CA ALA A 382 11.77 21.94 3.71
C ALA A 382 10.84 21.14 2.78
N PHE A 383 9.61 20.87 3.21
CA PHE A 383 8.60 20.21 2.39
C PHE A 383 8.28 20.99 1.12
N ASN A 384 8.03 22.29 1.25
CA ASN A 384 7.67 23.16 0.13
C ASN A 384 8.82 23.29 -0.87
N GLU A 385 10.07 23.36 -0.40
CA GLU A 385 11.25 23.38 -1.25
C GLU A 385 11.38 22.09 -2.07
N ARG A 386 11.22 20.93 -1.45
CA ARG A 386 11.33 19.63 -2.16
C ARG A 386 10.17 19.40 -3.13
N ILE A 387 8.94 19.81 -2.79
CA ILE A 387 7.80 19.78 -3.71
C ILE A 387 8.06 20.68 -4.93
N HIS A 388 8.57 21.89 -4.73
CA HIS A 388 8.93 22.77 -5.84
C HIS A 388 10.04 22.16 -6.70
N ALA A 389 11.09 21.60 -6.08
CA ALA A 389 12.22 21.03 -6.81
C ALA A 389 11.81 19.84 -7.69
N LEU A 390 10.88 18.99 -7.23
CA LEU A 390 10.48 17.78 -7.97
C LEU A 390 9.28 18.00 -8.91
N LEU A 391 8.32 18.84 -8.54
CA LEU A 391 7.06 19.02 -9.26
C LEU A 391 6.86 20.42 -9.85
N GLY A 392 7.73 21.39 -9.53
CA GLY A 392 7.59 22.78 -9.97
C GLY A 392 6.43 23.53 -9.31
N LEU A 393 5.90 23.02 -8.20
CA LEU A 393 4.71 23.56 -7.54
C LEU A 393 5.07 24.48 -6.37
N HIS A 394 4.36 25.60 -6.27
CA HIS A 394 4.38 26.47 -5.09
C HIS A 394 3.24 26.10 -4.15
N VAL A 395 3.56 25.47 -3.02
CA VAL A 395 2.58 25.04 -2.02
C VAL A 395 1.90 26.28 -1.41
N PRO A 396 0.56 26.37 -1.47
CA PRO A 396 -0.17 27.58 -1.06
C PRO A 396 -0.41 27.69 0.45
N ASP A 397 -0.42 26.57 1.17
CA ASP A 397 -0.61 26.49 2.63
C ASP A 397 -0.15 25.12 3.15
N ASP A 398 0.01 25.00 4.48
CA ASP A 398 0.51 23.76 5.10
C ASP A 398 -0.50 22.60 5.03
N GLY A 399 -1.80 22.89 4.89
CA GLY A 399 -2.87 21.89 4.72
C GLY A 399 -2.76 21.12 3.40
N ARG A 400 -2.31 21.81 2.34
CA ARG A 400 -1.90 21.23 1.05
C ARG A 400 -0.40 20.92 0.98
N GLY A 401 0.34 21.27 2.02
CA GLY A 401 1.77 21.01 2.22
C GLY A 401 2.01 19.80 3.14
N CYS A 402 2.85 20.00 4.15
CA CYS A 402 3.31 18.94 5.06
C CYS A 402 2.20 18.36 5.96
N LEU A 403 1.03 19.01 6.10
CA LEU A 403 -0.10 18.49 6.88
C LEU A 403 -1.08 17.65 6.06
N GLN A 404 -0.86 17.48 4.75
CA GLN A 404 -1.82 16.81 3.88
C GLN A 404 -2.09 15.35 4.26
N ASP A 405 -1.12 14.69 4.92
CA ASP A 405 -1.15 13.29 5.32
C ASP A 405 -1.20 13.11 6.84
N ILE A 406 -1.95 12.10 7.30
CA ILE A 406 -2.13 11.77 8.71
C ILE A 406 -0.96 10.98 9.34
N HIS A 407 -0.09 10.41 8.50
CA HIS A 407 0.93 9.43 8.89
C HIS A 407 1.86 9.91 10.01
N TRP A 408 2.46 11.10 9.87
CA TRP A 408 3.36 11.64 10.91
C TRP A 408 2.64 11.97 12.23
N PRO A 409 1.45 12.61 12.22
CA PRO A 409 0.59 12.71 13.42
C PRO A 409 0.31 11.37 14.11
N GLU A 410 0.15 10.29 13.35
CA GLU A 410 -0.05 8.93 13.87
C GLU A 410 1.24 8.19 14.21
N GLY A 411 2.42 8.81 14.02
CA GLY A 411 3.72 8.20 14.31
C GLY A 411 4.17 7.14 13.29
N LEU A 412 3.56 7.10 12.10
CA LEU A 412 3.83 6.12 11.03
C LEU A 412 5.05 6.51 10.18
N PHE A 413 6.22 6.60 10.82
CA PHE A 413 7.50 6.87 10.16
C PHE A 413 8.09 5.60 9.57
N GLY A 414 8.71 5.69 8.39
CA GLY A 414 9.24 4.52 7.67
C GLY A 414 8.20 3.80 6.80
N TYR A 415 6.95 4.26 6.77
CA TYR A 415 5.87 3.66 5.98
C TYR A 415 5.81 4.16 4.54
N PHE A 416 5.98 5.47 4.31
CA PHE A 416 5.89 6.05 2.96
C PHE A 416 6.76 5.40 1.87
N PRO A 417 8.03 5.00 2.11
CA PRO A 417 8.83 4.39 1.05
C PRO A 417 8.19 3.14 0.45
N CYS A 418 7.37 2.40 1.20
CA CYS A 418 6.67 1.21 0.73
C CYS A 418 5.80 1.48 -0.50
N TYR A 419 5.22 2.68 -0.62
CA TYR A 419 4.36 3.02 -1.75
C TYR A 419 5.10 3.12 -3.08
N THR A 420 6.21 3.88 -3.13
CA THR A 420 7.01 3.96 -4.36
C THR A 420 7.75 2.67 -4.63
N LEU A 421 8.26 1.98 -3.61
CA LEU A 421 8.83 0.65 -3.81
C LEU A 421 7.78 -0.32 -4.38
N GLY A 422 6.52 -0.22 -3.96
CA GLY A 422 5.39 -0.95 -4.52
C GLY A 422 5.19 -0.65 -6.00
N ALA A 423 5.20 0.62 -6.40
CA ALA A 423 5.07 1.04 -7.80
C ALA A 423 6.22 0.51 -8.68
N LEU A 424 7.46 0.59 -8.19
CA LEU A 424 8.64 0.08 -8.89
C LEU A 424 8.59 -1.45 -9.02
N THR A 425 8.20 -2.13 -7.95
CA THR A 425 8.05 -3.58 -7.91
C THR A 425 6.93 -4.04 -8.86
N ALA A 426 5.81 -3.32 -8.91
CA ALA A 426 4.70 -3.60 -9.81
C ALA A 426 5.12 -3.58 -11.28
N ALA A 427 5.88 -2.55 -11.69
CA ALA A 427 6.40 -2.45 -13.05
C ALA A 427 7.39 -3.58 -13.37
N GLN A 428 8.30 -3.90 -12.44
CA GLN A 428 9.28 -4.97 -12.63
C GLN A 428 8.64 -6.36 -12.69
N LEU A 429 7.64 -6.63 -11.85
CA LEU A 429 6.85 -7.86 -11.89
C LEU A 429 6.05 -7.96 -13.19
N ARG A 430 5.40 -6.88 -13.64
CA ARG A 430 4.69 -6.89 -14.94
C ARG A 430 5.64 -7.19 -16.10
N GLU A 431 6.79 -6.53 -16.15
CA GLU A 431 7.81 -6.77 -17.18
C GLU A 431 8.22 -8.25 -17.22
N ALA A 432 8.52 -8.83 -16.06
CA ALA A 432 8.88 -10.23 -15.94
C ALA A 432 7.74 -11.16 -16.35
N ALA A 433 6.53 -10.93 -15.84
CA ALA A 433 5.35 -11.74 -16.12
C ALA A 433 5.04 -11.76 -17.63
N CYS A 434 4.99 -10.60 -18.28
CA CYS A 434 4.68 -10.52 -19.71
C CYS A 434 5.78 -11.14 -20.59
N LYS A 435 7.04 -11.09 -20.15
CA LYS A 435 8.16 -11.74 -20.84
C LYS A 435 8.11 -13.26 -20.72
N GLN A 436 7.77 -13.77 -19.52
CA GLN A 436 7.71 -15.21 -19.24
C GLN A 436 6.42 -15.85 -19.78
N VAL A 437 5.35 -15.05 -19.87
CA VAL A 437 3.99 -15.48 -20.25
C VAL A 437 3.43 -14.49 -21.30
N PRO A 438 3.87 -14.59 -22.58
CA PRO A 438 3.53 -13.62 -23.63
C PRO A 438 2.03 -13.47 -23.93
N GLN A 439 1.21 -14.43 -23.51
CA GLN A 439 -0.24 -14.41 -23.67
C GLN A 439 -0.96 -13.47 -22.69
N ILE A 440 -0.29 -12.90 -21.68
CA ILE A 440 -0.95 -12.05 -20.67
C ILE A 440 -1.68 -10.87 -21.33
N MET A 441 -0.99 -9.99 -22.05
CA MET A 441 -1.63 -8.79 -22.61
C MET A 441 -2.71 -9.13 -23.66
N PRO A 442 -2.53 -10.11 -24.56
CA PRO A 442 -3.61 -10.60 -25.42
C PRO A 442 -4.83 -11.14 -24.66
N ALA A 443 -4.63 -11.82 -23.53
CA ALA A 443 -5.73 -12.31 -22.70
C ALA A 443 -6.48 -11.14 -22.02
N ILE A 444 -5.75 -10.14 -21.50
CA ILE A 444 -6.32 -8.91 -20.93
C ILE A 444 -7.18 -8.15 -21.95
N ALA A 445 -6.78 -8.10 -23.22
CA ALA A 445 -7.59 -7.49 -24.28
C ALA A 445 -8.97 -8.18 -24.49
N ASN A 446 -9.14 -9.39 -23.96
CA ASN A 446 -10.38 -10.15 -23.95
C ASN A 446 -11.03 -10.24 -22.55
N GLY A 447 -10.46 -9.55 -21.56
CA GLY A 447 -10.90 -9.60 -20.16
C GLY A 447 -10.46 -10.83 -19.39
N ASP A 448 -9.56 -11.65 -19.92
CA ASP A 448 -9.05 -12.82 -19.21
C ASP A 448 -7.77 -12.47 -18.43
N PHE A 449 -7.91 -12.38 -17.10
CA PHE A 449 -6.81 -12.11 -16.17
C PHE A 449 -6.15 -13.39 -15.64
N THR A 450 -6.68 -14.56 -16.00
CA THR A 450 -6.23 -15.86 -15.48
C THR A 450 -4.73 -16.10 -15.69
N PRO A 451 -4.14 -15.81 -16.87
CA PRO A 451 -2.70 -16.04 -17.08
C PRO A 451 -1.82 -15.19 -16.16
N LEU A 452 -2.20 -13.92 -15.94
CA LEU A 452 -1.47 -13.03 -15.04
C LEU A 452 -1.61 -13.48 -13.60
N LEU A 453 -2.85 -13.74 -13.15
CA LEU A 453 -3.10 -14.18 -11.79
C LEU A 453 -2.40 -15.51 -11.50
N GLY A 454 -2.38 -16.45 -12.44
CA GLY A 454 -1.64 -17.71 -12.32
C GLY A 454 -0.14 -17.49 -12.11
N TRP A 455 0.47 -16.59 -12.89
CA TRP A 455 1.88 -16.24 -12.72
C TRP A 455 2.15 -15.61 -11.35
N LEU A 456 1.31 -14.67 -10.91
CA LEU A 456 1.45 -14.03 -9.60
C LEU A 456 1.27 -15.03 -8.45
N ARG A 457 0.32 -15.98 -8.57
CA ARG A 457 0.10 -17.04 -7.59
C ARG A 457 1.35 -17.87 -7.34
N GLU A 458 2.03 -18.26 -8.42
CA GLU A 458 3.24 -19.08 -8.35
C GLU A 458 4.46 -18.29 -7.85
N ASN A 459 4.68 -17.10 -8.40
CA ASN A 459 5.94 -16.37 -8.23
C ASN A 459 5.94 -15.40 -7.04
N VAL A 460 4.76 -15.01 -6.56
CA VAL A 460 4.62 -13.97 -5.51
C VAL A 460 3.66 -14.41 -4.41
N HIS A 461 2.39 -14.68 -4.72
CA HIS A 461 1.36 -14.86 -3.69
C HIS A 461 1.65 -16.10 -2.82
N GLY A 462 1.91 -17.24 -3.45
CA GLY A 462 2.21 -18.50 -2.78
C GLY A 462 3.55 -18.51 -2.04
N ARG A 463 4.39 -17.47 -2.22
CA ARG A 463 5.66 -17.32 -1.50
C ARG A 463 5.48 -16.68 -0.12
N ALA A 464 4.43 -15.86 0.08
CA ALA A 464 4.15 -15.21 1.37
C ALA A 464 5.42 -14.65 2.04
N ARG A 465 5.70 -14.99 3.29
CA ARG A 465 6.94 -14.65 4.02
C ARG A 465 7.97 -15.80 4.07
N SER A 466 7.95 -16.72 3.10
CA SER A 466 8.98 -17.76 3.00
C SER A 466 10.39 -17.22 2.71
N ALA A 467 10.48 -16.00 2.19
CA ALA A 467 11.70 -15.25 1.93
C ALA A 467 11.43 -13.75 2.10
N SER A 468 12.49 -12.94 2.16
CA SER A 468 12.36 -11.48 2.20
C SER A 468 11.81 -10.93 0.89
N MET A 469 11.16 -9.77 0.95
CA MET A 469 10.62 -9.10 -0.24
C MET A 469 11.69 -8.92 -1.35
N PRO A 470 12.91 -8.42 -1.07
CA PRO A 470 13.95 -8.31 -2.09
C PRO A 470 14.30 -9.64 -2.76
N GLN A 471 14.29 -10.74 -2.00
CA GLN A 471 14.55 -12.08 -2.54
C GLN A 471 13.39 -12.58 -3.40
N ILE A 472 12.13 -12.36 -3.00
CA ILE A 472 10.95 -12.76 -3.81
C ILE A 472 10.96 -12.03 -5.15
N VAL A 473 11.21 -10.72 -5.14
CA VAL A 473 11.30 -9.92 -6.38
C VAL A 473 12.46 -10.41 -7.25
N GLN A 474 13.62 -10.70 -6.65
CA GLN A 474 14.78 -11.22 -7.39
C GLN A 474 14.51 -12.60 -8.00
N ASP A 475 13.87 -13.50 -7.27
CA ASP A 475 13.52 -14.85 -7.77
C ASP A 475 12.52 -14.75 -8.93
N ALA A 476 11.48 -13.92 -8.80
CA ALA A 476 10.42 -13.79 -9.80
C ALA A 476 10.90 -13.11 -11.10
N THR A 477 11.83 -12.15 -10.99
CA THR A 477 12.22 -11.26 -12.09
C THR A 477 13.62 -11.53 -12.63
N GLY A 478 14.43 -12.29 -11.90
CA GLY A 478 15.83 -12.60 -12.23
C GLY A 478 16.83 -11.49 -11.87
N ARG A 479 16.38 -10.38 -11.27
CA ARG A 479 17.24 -9.24 -10.90
C ARG A 479 16.73 -8.52 -9.65
N LYS A 480 17.64 -7.83 -8.94
CA LYS A 480 17.27 -7.00 -7.79
C LYS A 480 16.29 -5.89 -8.19
N LEU A 481 15.55 -5.37 -7.22
CA LEU A 481 14.68 -4.21 -7.44
C LEU A 481 15.52 -2.99 -7.86
N ASP A 482 15.12 -2.34 -8.95
CA ASP A 482 15.67 -1.07 -9.39
C ASP A 482 14.60 -0.23 -10.11
N ALA A 483 14.92 1.01 -10.48
CA ALA A 483 13.96 1.91 -11.12
C ALA A 483 13.76 1.67 -12.62
N SER A 484 14.56 0.80 -13.27
CA SER A 484 14.61 0.74 -14.73
C SER A 484 13.32 0.22 -15.38
N ALA A 485 12.66 -0.79 -14.79
CA ALA A 485 11.40 -1.31 -15.32
C ALA A 485 10.31 -0.24 -15.29
N TYR A 486 10.21 0.49 -14.18
CA TYR A 486 9.26 1.59 -14.02
C TYR A 486 9.56 2.73 -15.01
N LEU A 487 10.81 3.19 -15.10
CA LEU A 487 11.17 4.27 -16.02
C LEU A 487 10.91 3.89 -17.48
N ALA A 488 11.26 2.65 -17.88
CA ALA A 488 10.95 2.13 -19.20
C ALA A 488 9.44 2.06 -19.47
N HIS A 489 8.67 1.62 -18.47
CA HIS A 489 7.21 1.58 -18.53
C HIS A 489 6.61 2.99 -18.74
N ILE A 490 7.02 3.97 -17.94
CA ILE A 490 6.57 5.36 -18.08
C ILE A 490 6.93 5.90 -19.47
N HIS A 491 8.16 5.67 -19.93
CA HIS A 491 8.58 6.14 -21.26
C HIS A 491 7.72 5.52 -22.37
N ARG A 492 7.51 4.21 -22.34
CA ARG A 492 6.69 3.50 -23.34
C ARG A 492 5.23 3.97 -23.35
N ARG A 493 4.62 4.13 -22.18
CA ARG A 493 3.19 4.52 -22.06
C ARG A 493 2.95 5.98 -22.37
N TYR A 494 3.75 6.87 -21.80
CA TYR A 494 3.45 8.31 -21.79
C TYR A 494 4.22 9.09 -22.86
N VAL A 495 5.40 8.62 -23.27
CA VAL A 495 6.24 9.29 -24.29
C VAL A 495 6.06 8.65 -25.66
N GLU A 496 6.29 7.34 -25.78
CA GLU A 496 6.21 6.62 -27.05
C GLU A 496 4.77 6.30 -27.47
N ARG A 497 3.84 6.18 -26.51
CA ARG A 497 2.47 5.70 -26.71
C ARG A 497 2.43 4.30 -27.33
N ALA A 498 3.28 3.41 -26.83
CA ALA A 498 3.32 2.02 -27.29
C ALA A 498 1.97 1.31 -27.08
N GLU A 499 1.58 0.46 -28.04
CA GLU A 499 0.28 -0.22 -28.03
C GLU A 499 0.13 -1.22 -26.86
N ASP A 500 1.24 -1.78 -26.37
CA ASP A 500 1.29 -2.76 -25.30
C ASP A 500 1.68 -2.17 -23.93
N ALA A 501 1.76 -0.84 -23.82
CA ALA A 501 2.07 -0.13 -22.59
C ALA A 501 0.83 0.19 -21.74
#